data_AF-A0A327J981-F1
#
_entry.id   AF-A0A327J981-F1
#
_cell.length_a   1.000
_cell.length_b   1.000
_cell.length_c   1.000
_cell.angle_alpha   90.00
_cell.angle_beta   90.00
_cell.angle_gamma   90.00
#
_symmetry.space_group_name_H-M   'P 1'
#
loop_
_entity.id
_entity.type
_entity.pdbx_description
1 polymer ?
#
loop_
_entity_poly.entity_id
_entity_poly.type
_entity_poly.pdbx_seq_one_letter_code
_entity_poly.pdbx_strand_id
1 'polypeptide(L)' 'MFICKNCKSVDKFELMFSPEYTGNRKFSQRYNDKGEIEISVDGYTFVPDLQFMNEHAVCKYCGQIYMWDYGKGE' A
#
# COMPACT_ATOMS: atom_id res chain seq x y z
N MET A 1 -9.51 4.41 -2.93
CA MET A 1 -9.21 3.53 -1.77
C MET A 1 -9.07 2.11 -2.27
N PHE A 2 -8.07 1.33 -1.87
CA PHE A 2 -7.90 -0.06 -2.33
C PHE A 2 -8.62 -1.04 -1.39
N ILE A 3 -9.17 -2.12 -1.95
CA ILE A 3 -9.91 -3.15 -1.22
C ILE A 3 -9.27 -4.51 -1.47
N CYS A 4 -9.11 -5.31 -0.41
CA CYS A 4 -8.67 -6.69 -0.56
C CYS A 4 -9.75 -7.51 -1.27
N LYS A 5 -9.43 -8.15 -2.41
CA LYS A 5 -10.41 -8.94 -3.18
C LYS A 5 -10.94 -10.14 -2.40
N ASN A 6 -10.15 -10.69 -1.47
CA ASN A 6 -10.48 -11.88 -0.70
C ASN A 6 -11.44 -11.59 0.47
N CYS A 7 -11.03 -10.76 1.42
CA CYS A 7 -11.83 -10.50 2.64
C CYS A 7 -12.69 -9.23 2.57
N LYS A 8 -12.62 -8.49 1.46
CA LYS A 8 -13.32 -7.20 1.24
C LYS A 8 -12.99 -6.12 2.26
N SER A 9 -11.97 -6.33 3.09
CA SER A 9 -11.51 -5.31 4.02
C SER A 9 -10.96 -4.11 3.27
N VAL A 10 -11.33 -2.95 3.78
CA VAL A 10 -10.74 -1.67 3.43
C VAL A 10 -9.50 -1.51 4.32
N ASP A 11 -8.31 -1.61 3.72
CA ASP A 11 -7.06 -1.52 4.47
C ASP A 11 -6.46 -0.11 4.37
N LYS A 12 -5.72 0.28 5.41
CA LYS A 12 -4.93 1.52 5.45
C LYS A 12 -3.50 1.36 4.93
N PHE A 13 -3.20 0.20 4.33
CA PHE A 13 -1.89 -0.19 3.80
C PHE A 13 -0.86 -0.40 4.90
N GLU A 14 -0.28 -1.61 4.93
CA GLU A 14 0.97 -1.84 5.64
C GLU A 14 1.96 -2.43 4.62
N LEU A 15 2.97 -1.63 4.26
CA LEU A 15 4.10 -2.12 3.49
C LEU A 15 5.09 -2.80 4.44
N MET A 16 5.57 -3.96 4.01
CA MET A 16 6.66 -4.64 4.70
C MET A 16 7.95 -4.42 3.93
N PHE A 17 9.02 -4.12 4.66
CA PHE A 17 10.35 -4.13 4.08
C PHE A 17 10.76 -5.57 3.79
N SER A 18 11.33 -5.80 2.61
CA SER A 18 12.02 -7.06 2.32
C SER A 18 13.11 -7.31 3.39
N PRO A 19 13.33 -8.56 3.83
CA PRO A 19 14.45 -8.90 4.71
C PRO A 19 15.81 -8.44 4.15
N GLU A 20 15.95 -8.38 2.83
CA GLU A 20 17.15 -7.95 2.13
C GLU A 20 17.24 -6.43 1.95
N TYR A 21 16.27 -5.66 2.44
CA TYR A 21 16.29 -4.20 2.32
C TYR A 21 17.39 -3.59 3.19
N THR A 22 18.34 -2.91 2.53
CA THR A 22 19.53 -2.31 3.13
C THR A 22 19.38 -0.82 3.49
N GLY A 23 18.24 -0.20 3.18
CA GLY A 23 17.97 1.19 3.52
C GLY A 23 17.69 1.42 5.02
N ASN A 24 17.50 2.68 5.40
CA ASN A 24 17.24 3.11 6.78
C ASN A 24 15.82 2.79 7.26
N ARG A 25 14.94 2.30 6.37
CA ARG A 25 13.56 1.91 6.68
C ARG A 25 12.73 3.08 7.23
N LYS A 26 13.06 4.32 6.82
CA LYS A 26 12.28 5.50 7.15
C LYS A 26 11.03 5.52 6.29
N PHE A 27 9.92 5.10 6.86
CA PHE A 27 8.61 5.07 6.22
C PHE A 27 7.74 6.21 6.73
N SER A 28 7.06 6.91 5.81
CA SER A 28 5.95 7.80 6.14
C SER A 28 4.88 7.72 5.07
N GLN A 29 3.62 7.88 5.49
CA GLN A 29 2.48 7.99 4.60
C GLN A 29 1.69 9.27 4.88
N ARG A 30 1.22 9.93 3.83
CA ARG A 30 0.30 11.07 3.93
C ARG A 30 -0.70 11.06 2.78
N TYR A 31 -1.77 11.84 2.91
CA TYR A 31 -2.62 12.15 1.77
C TYR A 31 -2.14 13.45 1.14
N ASN A 32 -1.99 13.48 -0.19
CA ASN A 32 -1.65 14.69 -0.92
C ASN A 32 -2.90 15.57 -1.13
N ASP A 33 -2.74 16.74 -1.75
CA ASP A 33 -3.85 17.69 -2.00
C ASP A 33 -4.93 17.13 -2.95
N LYS A 34 -4.65 16.02 -3.65
CA LYS A 34 -5.59 15.31 -4.51
C LYS A 34 -6.34 14.18 -3.78
N GLY A 35 -6.08 13.98 -2.49
CA GLY A 35 -6.64 12.88 -1.70
C GLY A 35 -6.04 11.51 -2.03
N GLU A 36 -4.92 11.46 -2.74
CA GLU A 36 -4.19 10.22 -3.03
C GLU A 36 -3.25 9.90 -1.88
N ILE A 37 -3.03 8.61 -1.61
CA ILE A 37 -2.02 8.20 -0.64
C ILE A 37 -0.63 8.37 -1.25
N GLU A 38 0.25 9.05 -0.53
CA GLU A 38 1.63 9.27 -0.91
C GLU A 38 2.53 8.58 0.11
N ILE A 39 3.37 7.67 -0.39
CA ILE A 39 4.28 6.85 0.41
C ILE A 39 5.69 7.37 0.21
N SER A 40 6.40 7.61 1.30
CA SER A 40 7.82 7.93 1.28
C SER A 40 8.63 6.87 2.01
N VAL A 41 9.66 6.36 1.33
CA VAL A 41 10.60 5.38 1.85
C VAL A 41 12.01 5.90 1.62
N ASP A 42 12.75 6.16 2.69
CA ASP A 42 14.14 6.63 2.64
C ASP A 42 14.37 7.85 1.73
N GLY A 43 13.38 8.75 1.67
CA GLY A 43 13.41 9.97 0.87
C GLY A 43 12.90 9.82 -0.57
N TYR A 44 12.57 8.60 -1.01
CA TYR A 44 11.87 8.38 -2.26
C TYR A 44 10.37 8.37 -2.04
N THR A 45 9.65 9.23 -2.76
CA THR A 45 8.21 9.44 -2.59
C THR A 45 7.46 9.04 -3.86
N PHE A 46 6.39 8.25 -3.70
CA PHE A 46 5.56 7.80 -4.80
C PHE A 46 4.09 7.62 -4.38
N VAL A 47 3.19 7.65 -5.35
CA VAL A 47 1.77 7.30 -5.18
C VAL A 47 1.60 5.86 -5.66
N PRO A 48 1.20 4.91 -4.80
CA PRO A 48 1.03 3.51 -5.22
C PRO A 48 -0.22 3.39 -6.11
N ASP A 49 -0.03 2.79 -7.28
CA ASP A 49 -1.13 2.40 -8.17
C ASP A 49 -1.58 0.95 -7.91
N LEU A 50 -2.58 0.49 -8.66
CA LEU A 50 -3.10 -0.86 -8.49
C LEU A 50 -2.08 -1.94 -8.84
N GLN A 51 -1.15 -1.67 -9.76
CA GLN A 51 -0.12 -2.62 -10.14
C GLN A 51 0.88 -2.79 -8.99
N PHE A 52 1.41 -1.69 -8.45
CA PHE A 52 2.27 -1.69 -7.28
C PHE A 52 1.64 -2.45 -6.11
N MET A 53 0.35 -2.19 -5.86
CA MET A 53 -0.41 -2.88 -4.82
C MET A 53 -0.46 -4.40 -5.05
N ASN A 54 -0.71 -4.82 -6.29
CA ASN A 54 -0.73 -6.22 -6.67
C ASN A 54 0.65 -6.86 -6.79
N GLU A 55 1.74 -6.12 -6.63
CA GLU A 55 3.12 -6.65 -6.68
C GLU A 55 3.85 -6.58 -5.34
N HIS A 56 3.37 -5.78 -4.39
CA HIS A 56 4.14 -5.49 -3.16
C HIS A 56 3.31 -5.41 -1.87
N ALA A 57 1.98 -5.34 -1.93
CA ALA A 57 1.17 -5.14 -0.73
C ALA A 57 0.52 -6.44 -0.22
N VAL A 58 0.52 -6.60 1.11
CA VAL A 58 -0.11 -7.72 1.81
C VAL A 58 -1.31 -7.20 2.61
N CYS A 59 -2.44 -7.90 2.53
CA CYS A 59 -3.62 -7.56 3.32
C CYS A 59 -3.39 -7.95 4.79
N LYS A 60 -3.40 -6.98 5.72
CA LYS A 60 -3.18 -7.23 7.15
C LYS A 60 -4.21 -8.18 7.76
N TYR A 61 -5.43 -8.16 7.23
CA TYR A 61 -6.57 -8.88 7.81
C TYR A 61 -6.61 -10.37 7.45
N CYS A 62 -6.16 -10.74 6.25
CA CYS A 62 -6.23 -12.12 5.78
C CYS A 62 -4.91 -12.67 5.23
N GLY A 63 -3.83 -11.89 5.30
CA GLY A 63 -2.49 -12.28 4.85
C GLY A 63 -2.36 -12.48 3.34
N GLN A 64 -3.40 -12.20 2.55
CA GLN A 64 -3.37 -12.40 1.11
C GLN A 64 -2.45 -11.38 0.44
N ILE A 65 -1.65 -11.88 -0.49
CA ILE A 65 -0.68 -11.13 -1.28
C ILE A 65 -1.26 -10.95 -2.68
N TYR A 66 -0.99 -9.81 -3.33
CA TYR A 66 -1.25 -9.62 -4.77
C TYR A 66 -2.74 -9.70 -5.19
N MET A 67 -3.66 -9.25 -4.32
CA MET A 67 -5.10 -9.30 -4.58
C MET A 67 -5.84 -8.05 -4.10
N TRP A 68 -5.63 -6.95 -4.81
CA TRP A 68 -6.22 -5.65 -4.55
C TRP A 68 -7.11 -5.21 -5.72
N ASP A 69 -8.13 -4.42 -5.39
CA ASP A 69 -8.99 -3.73 -6.35
C ASP A 69 -9.15 -2.27 -5.93
N TYR A 70 -9.57 -1.41 -6.87
CA TYR A 70 -10.08 -0.10 -6.50
C TYR A 70 -11.45 -0.27 -5.84
N GLY A 71 -11.58 0.18 -4.60
CA GLY A 71 -12.86 0.42 -4.00
C GLY A 71 -13.58 1.52 -4.75
N LYS A 72 -14.84 1.29 -5.12
CA LYS A 72 -15.72 2.37 -5.56
C LYS A 72 -15.80 3.35 -4.39
N GLY A 73 -15.27 4.56 -4.60
CA GLY A 73 -15.55 5.66 -3.69
C GLY A 73 -17.04 5.93 -3.76
N GLU A 74 -17.73 5.67 -2.65
CA GLU A 74 -18.97 6.36 -2.32
C GLU A 74 -18.62 7.57 -1.45
#